data_AF-A0A165YL92-F1
#
_entry.id   AF-A0A165YL92-F1
#
_cell.length_a   1.000
_cell.length_b   1.000
_cell.length_c   1.000
_cell.angle_alpha   90.00
_cell.angle_beta   90.00
_cell.angle_gamma   90.00
#
_symmetry.space_group_name_H-M   'P 1'
#
loop_
_entity.id
_entity.type
_entity.pdbx_description
1 polymer ?
#
loop_
_entity_poly.entity_id
_entity_poly.type
_entity_poly.pdbx_seq_one_letter_code
_entity_poly.pdbx_strand_id
1 'polypeptide(L)' 'VERSSSRLQRLKEHRNSVASPMYRLQTEILSDIFLIYARENDELFNLRWTRLLFVCRRWYNIAMDTQGLWSFIDINP' A
#
# COMPACT_ATOMS: atom_id res chain seq x y z
N VAL A 1 -2.95 -21.96 15.96
CA VAL A 1 -2.19 -21.43 14.79
C VAL A 1 -2.42 -19.93 14.57
N GLU A 2 -3.64 -19.40 14.72
CA GLU A 2 -3.91 -17.96 14.55
C GLU A 2 -3.16 -17.05 15.54
N ARG A 3 -3.09 -17.43 16.83
CA ARG A 3 -2.42 -16.63 17.86
C ARG A 3 -0.93 -16.38 17.58
N SER A 4 -0.22 -17.37 17.01
CA SER A 4 1.20 -17.21 16.68
C SER A 4 1.40 -16.32 15.44
N SER A 5 0.50 -16.42 14.44
CA SER A 5 0.52 -15.56 13.24
C SER A 5 0.34 -14.08 13.60
N SER A 6 -0.67 -13.77 14.43
CA SER A 6 -0.93 -12.38 14.86
C SER A 6 0.24 -11.78 15.65
N ARG A 7 0.95 -12.59 16.44
CA ARG A 7 2.15 -12.14 17.17
C ARG A 7 3.31 -11.84 16.22
N LEU A 8 3.54 -12.71 15.23
CA LEU A 8 4.56 -12.49 14.21
C LEU A 8 4.27 -11.21 13.40
N GLN A 9 3.00 -10.97 13.06
CA GLN A 9 2.58 -9.78 12.35
C GLN A 9 2.91 -8.49 13.12
N ARG A 10 2.60 -8.43 14.43
CA ARG A 10 2.93 -7.28 15.27
C ARG A 10 4.43 -7.01 15.35
N LEU A 11 5.26 -8.05 15.42
CA LEU A 11 6.72 -7.90 15.42
C LEU A 11 7.23 -7.35 14.08
N LYS A 12 6.69 -7.82 12.95
CA LYS A 12 7.01 -7.29 11.63
C LYS A 12 6.60 -5.82 11.50
N GLU A 13 5.40 -5.47 11.95
CA GLU A 13 4.90 -4.09 11.95
C GLU A 13 5.76 -3.18 12.82
N HIS A 14 6.11 -3.62 14.03
CA HIS A 14 6.99 -2.88 14.93
C HIS A 14 8.39 -2.67 14.32
N ARG A 15 9.01 -3.74 13.79
CA ARG A 15 10.29 -3.64 13.08
C ARG A 15 10.22 -2.64 11.94
N ASN A 16 9.16 -2.69 11.13
CA ASN A 16 9.00 -1.76 10.02
C ASN A 16 8.86 -0.31 10.53
N SER A 17 8.15 -0.07 11.63
CA SER A 17 8.00 1.28 12.21
C SER A 17 9.31 1.88 12.72
N VAL A 18 10.25 1.07 13.24
CA VAL A 18 11.51 1.57 13.79
C VAL A 18 12.64 1.62 12.77
N ALA A 19 12.64 0.70 11.81
CA ALA A 19 13.78 0.51 10.90
C ALA A 19 13.53 0.99 9.47
N SER A 20 12.28 1.10 9.01
CA SER A 20 11.99 1.50 7.63
C SER A 20 11.95 3.03 7.49
N PRO A 21 12.76 3.64 6.61
CA PRO A 21 12.67 5.07 6.31
C PRO A 21 11.28 5.47 5.79
N MET A 22 10.60 4.55 5.10
CA MET A 22 9.23 4.77 4.58
C MET A 22 8.20 5.01 5.68
N TYR A 23 8.45 4.54 6.91
CA TYR A 23 7.56 4.82 8.04
C TYR A 23 7.67 6.25 8.58
N ARG A 24 8.71 6.99 8.20
CA ARG A 24 8.88 8.41 8.57
C ARG A 24 8.16 9.36 7.62
N LEU A 25 7.75 8.87 6.45
CA LEU A 25 6.96 9.68 5.51
C LEU A 25 5.57 9.92 6.06
N GLN A 26 5.02 11.10 5.78
CA GLN A 26 3.60 11.38 6.00
C GLN A 26 2.76 10.50 5.07
N THR A 27 1.52 10.23 5.49
CA THR A 27 0.59 9.40 4.70
C THR A 27 0.35 10.00 3.32
N GLU A 28 0.17 11.32 3.23
CA GLU A 28 -0.06 12.07 1.99
C GLU A 28 1.08 11.86 0.98
N ILE A 29 2.33 12.01 1.43
CA ILE A 29 3.51 11.80 0.58
C ILE A 29 3.58 10.36 0.08
N LEU A 30 3.21 9.38 0.91
CA LEU A 30 3.20 7.98 0.49
C LEU A 30 2.08 7.70 -0.51
N SER A 31 0.90 8.31 -0.34
CA SER A 31 -0.20 8.28 -1.32
C SER A 31 0.23 8.85 -2.67
N ASP A 32 0.91 10.00 -2.68
CA ASP A 32 1.44 10.62 -3.90
C ASP A 32 2.46 9.71 -4.59
N ILE A 33 3.38 9.10 -3.83
CA ILE A 33 4.33 8.13 -4.35
C ILE A 33 3.61 6.95 -5.02
N PHE A 34 2.54 6.42 -4.40
CA PHE A 34 1.76 5.33 -4.99
C PHE A 34 1.07 5.76 -6.29
N LEU A 35 0.49 6.96 -6.33
CA LEU A 35 -0.14 7.50 -7.53
C LEU A 35 0.86 7.70 -8.68
N ILE A 36 2.02 8.30 -8.38
CA ILE A 36 3.11 8.48 -9.34
C ILE A 36 3.58 7.11 -9.84
N TYR A 37 3.84 6.17 -8.94
CA TYR A 37 4.23 4.81 -9.31
C TYR A 37 3.23 4.16 -10.27
N ALA A 38 1.92 4.21 -9.94
CA ALA A 38 0.90 3.58 -10.76
C ALA A 38 0.74 4.25 -12.12
N ARG A 39 0.83 5.59 -12.17
CA ARG A 39 0.74 6.39 -13.39
C ARG A 39 1.92 6.17 -14.33
N GLU A 40 3.15 6.33 -13.82
CA GLU A 40 4.37 6.27 -14.63
C GLU A 40 4.69 4.85 -15.14
N ASN A 41 4.05 3.82 -14.57
CA ASN A 41 4.14 2.44 -15.05
C ASN A 41 2.94 2.00 -15.91
N ASP A 42 2.02 2.91 -16.25
CA ASP A 42 0.77 2.61 -16.98
C ASP A 42 -0.07 1.49 -16.32
N GLU A 43 -0.07 1.43 -14.99
CA GLU A 43 -0.71 0.35 -14.24
C GLU A 43 -2.10 0.72 -13.70
N LEU A 44 -2.50 2.00 -13.80
CA LEU A 44 -3.77 2.50 -13.25
C LEU A 44 -5.00 1.75 -13.79
N PHE A 45 -5.05 1.48 -15.08
CA PHE A 45 -6.20 0.84 -15.74
C PHE A 45 -6.21 -0.70 -15.67
N ASN A 46 -5.06 -1.32 -15.41
CA ASN A 46 -4.93 -2.78 -15.38
C ASN A 46 -4.74 -3.35 -13.96
N LEU A 47 -4.82 -2.48 -12.94
CA LEU A 47 -4.71 -2.81 -11.52
C LEU A 47 -3.39 -3.48 -11.10
N ARG A 48 -2.35 -3.50 -11.95
CA ARG A 48 -1.07 -4.12 -11.60
C ARG A 48 -0.33 -3.39 -10.48
N TRP A 49 -0.67 -2.13 -10.23
CA TRP A 49 -0.15 -1.35 -9.10
C TRP A 49 -0.56 -1.94 -7.73
N THR A 50 -1.64 -2.73 -7.68
CA THR A 50 -2.15 -3.35 -6.44
C THR A 50 -1.14 -4.28 -5.76
N ARG A 51 -0.04 -4.65 -6.42
CA ARG A 51 1.10 -5.31 -5.76
C ARG A 51 1.65 -4.54 -4.55
N LEU A 52 1.49 -3.21 -4.53
CA LEU A 52 1.84 -2.36 -3.39
C LEU A 52 1.06 -2.72 -2.11
N LEU A 53 -0.16 -3.27 -2.24
CA LEU A 53 -1.01 -3.68 -1.12
C LEU A 53 -0.40 -4.82 -0.29
N PHE A 54 0.50 -5.61 -0.88
CA PHE A 54 1.10 -6.77 -0.24
C PHE A 54 2.41 -6.47 0.49
N VAL A 55 2.91 -5.23 0.45
CA VAL A 55 4.20 -4.87 1.08
C VAL A 55 4.10 -4.88 2.60
N CYS A 56 3.14 -4.16 3.16
CA CYS A 56 2.84 -4.17 4.59
C CYS A 56 1.45 -3.60 4.86
N ARG A 57 0.95 -3.78 6.08
CA ARG A 57 -0.37 -3.28 6.50
C ARG A 57 -0.52 -1.76 6.37
N ARG A 58 0.55 -1.00 6.60
CA ARG A 58 0.52 0.46 6.42
C ARG A 58 0.30 0.83 4.95
N TRP A 59 1.00 0.18 4.03
CA TRP A 59 0.86 0.43 2.59
C TRP A 59 -0.54 0.04 2.10
N TYR A 60 -1.04 -1.11 2.57
CA TYR A 60 -2.42 -1.52 2.31
C TYR A 60 -3.42 -0.44 2.71
N ASN A 61 -3.39 0.01 3.97
CA ASN A 61 -4.35 1.01 4.47
C ASN A 61 -4.29 2.30 3.65
N ILE A 62 -3.07 2.84 3.43
CA ILE A 62 -2.88 4.11 2.72
C ILE A 62 -3.35 4.01 1.27
N ALA A 63 -3.01 2.93 0.57
CA ALA A 63 -3.43 2.72 -0.81
C ALA A 63 -4.95 2.49 -0.93
N MET A 64 -5.57 1.81 0.03
CA MET A 64 -7.03 1.68 0.08
C MET A 64 -7.73 3.02 0.29
N ASP A 65 -7.15 3.90 1.10
CA ASP A 65 -7.70 5.24 1.38
C ASP A 65 -7.38 6.28 0.27
N THR A 66 -6.52 5.94 -0.69
CA THR A 66 -6.12 6.85 -1.77
C THR A 66 -7.06 6.73 -2.96
N GLN A 67 -8.16 7.50 -2.95
CA GLN A 67 -9.22 7.45 -3.98
C GLN A 67 -8.70 7.56 -5.43
N GLY A 68 -7.65 8.37 -5.66
CA GLY A 68 -7.07 8.54 -7.00
C GLY A 68 -6.58 7.24 -7.63
N LEU A 69 -6.11 6.27 -6.84
CA LEU A 69 -5.63 4.97 -7.34
C LEU A 69 -6.77 4.10 -7.89
N TRP A 70 -7.97 4.28 -7.35
CA TRP A 70 -9.16 3.50 -7.68
C TRP A 70 -10.06 4.17 -8.73
N SER A 71 -9.74 5.40 -9.12
CA SER A 71 -10.56 6.21 -10.05
C SER A 71 -10.46 5.75 -11.52
N PHE A 72 -9.67 4.72 -11.81
CA PHE A 72 -9.38 4.21 -13.16
C PHE A 72 -9.91 2.79 -13.41
N ILE A 73 -10.73 2.27 -12.49
CA ILE A 73 -11.40 0.98 -12.68
C ILE A 73 -12.56 1.18 -13.65
N ASP A 74 -12.50 0.49 -14.80
CA ASP A 74 -13.64 0.31 -15.68
C ASP A 74 -14.30 -1.06 -15.38
N ILE A 75 -15.59 -1.03 -15.04
CA ILE A 75 -16.43 -2.22 -14.77
C ILE A 75 -17.38 -2.47 -15.94
N ASN A 76 -17.09 -1.94 -17.14
CA ASN A 76 -17.91 -2.23 -18.31
C ASN A 76 -17.96 -3.75 -18.58
N PRO A 77 -19.17 -4.33 -18.67
CA PRO A 77 -19.38 -5.76 -18.90
C PRO A 77 -19.00 -6.22 -20.31
#